data_AF-A0A4U5PDU7-F1
#
_entry.id   AF-A0A4U5PDU7-F1
#
_cell.length_a   1.000
_cell.length_b   1.000
_cell.length_c   1.000
_cell.angle_alpha   90.00
_cell.angle_beta   90.00
_cell.angle_gamma   90.00
#
_symmetry.space_group_name_H-M   'P 1'
#
loop_
_entity.id
_entity.type
_entity.pdbx_description
1 polymer ?
#
loop_
_entity_poly.entity_id
_entity_poly.type
_entity_poly.pdbx_seq_one_letter_code
_entity_poly.pdbx_strand_id
1 'polypeptide(L)'
;MQLTVFLCLLLVLPVALAQAQCSDIQDAGNKQIDAAQFFIDQILDAACDKPSKSAVLKHMIKNFEDLLFRLGKPCVFTFTPTHFQYPSCLPIQWQFSSLYELFTGINWELDQLCLNQCSVPNEYADKIKNYINKLLDILNNL
;
A
#
# COMPACT_ATOMS: atom_id res chain seq x y z
N MET A 1 -20.74 41.61 -18.09
CA MET A 1 -19.43 40.90 -18.03
C MET A 1 -19.08 40.38 -16.64
N GLN A 2 -19.39 41.08 -15.53
CA GLN A 2 -19.10 40.55 -14.18
C GLN A 2 -19.89 39.28 -13.83
N LEU A 3 -21.16 39.17 -14.27
CA LEU A 3 -22.01 38.00 -13.97
C LEU A 3 -21.52 36.71 -14.65
N THR A 4 -21.03 36.80 -15.89
CA THR A 4 -20.51 35.65 -16.66
C THR A 4 -19.21 35.11 -16.07
N VAL A 5 -18.35 35.99 -15.54
CA VAL A 5 -17.12 35.59 -14.84
C VAL A 5 -17.45 34.89 -13.51
N PHE A 6 -18.44 35.38 -12.76
CA PHE A 6 -18.90 34.75 -11.51
C PHE A 6 -19.52 33.35 -11.72
N LEU A 7 -20.30 33.16 -12.79
CA LEU A 7 -20.86 31.84 -13.11
C LEU A 7 -19.78 30.83 -13.49
N CYS A 8 -18.75 31.25 -14.25
CA CYS A 8 -17.62 30.38 -14.57
C CYS A 8 -16.83 29.98 -13.31
N LEU A 9 -16.59 30.90 -12.37
CA LEU A 9 -15.92 30.59 -11.10
C LEU A 9 -16.70 29.58 -10.25
N LEU A 10 -18.03 29.70 -10.20
CA LEU A 10 -18.92 28.78 -9.46
C LEU A 10 -19.00 27.38 -10.09
N LEU A 11 -18.85 27.27 -11.41
CA LEU A 11 -18.84 25.98 -12.12
C LEU A 11 -17.52 25.22 -11.97
N VAL A 12 -16.41 25.92 -11.70
CA VAL A 12 -15.07 25.31 -11.58
C VAL A 12 -14.75 24.93 -10.12
N LEU A 13 -15.38 25.60 -9.14
CA LEU A 13 -15.18 25.31 -7.71
C LEU A 13 -15.41 23.83 -7.31
N PRO A 14 -16.49 23.16 -7.76
CA PRO A 14 -16.76 21.76 -7.39
C PRO A 14 -15.69 20.80 -7.94
N VAL A 15 -15.18 21.07 -9.15
CA VAL A 15 -14.13 20.26 -9.78
C VAL A 15 -12.81 20.44 -9.04
N ALA A 16 -12.45 21.68 -8.68
CA ALA A 16 -11.24 21.97 -7.92
C ALA A 16 -11.26 21.32 -6.52
N LEU A 17 -12.41 21.34 -5.83
CA LEU A 17 -12.56 20.70 -4.52
C LEU A 17 -12.48 19.16 -4.60
N ALA A 18 -13.12 18.55 -5.61
CA ALA A 18 -13.03 17.11 -5.83
C ALA A 18 -11.60 16.66 -6.15
N GLN A 19 -10.86 17.45 -6.94
CA GLN A 19 -9.46 17.17 -7.25
C GLN A 19 -8.53 17.33 -6.03
N ALA A 20 -8.75 18.36 -5.20
CA ALA A 20 -7.99 18.53 -3.96
C ALA A 20 -8.15 17.30 -3.04
N GLN A 21 -9.39 16.83 -2.87
CA GLN A 21 -9.66 15.64 -2.07
C GLN A 21 -8.98 14.38 -2.62
N CYS A 22 -9.02 14.16 -3.94
CA CYS A 22 -8.30 13.03 -4.54
C CYS A 22 -6.79 13.11 -4.33
N SER A 23 -6.21 14.31 -4.44
CA SER A 23 -4.77 14.53 -4.19
C SER A 23 -4.40 14.17 -2.76
N ASP A 24 -5.19 14.59 -1.77
CA ASP A 24 -4.91 14.30 -0.36
C ASP A 24 -4.95 12.78 -0.06
N ILE A 25 -5.93 12.06 -0.62
CA ILE A 25 -6.04 10.61 -0.47
C ILE A 25 -4.87 9.89 -1.17
N GLN A 26 -4.49 10.36 -2.36
CA GLN A 26 -3.32 9.83 -3.08
C GLN A 26 -2.02 10.08 -2.29
N ASP A 27 -1.84 11.25 -1.68
CA ASP A 27 -0.66 11.52 -0.86
C ASP A 27 -0.62 10.64 0.40
N ALA A 28 -1.77 10.42 1.03
CA ALA A 28 -1.89 9.52 2.18
C ALA A 28 -1.52 8.07 1.79
N GLY A 29 -2.10 7.54 0.70
CA GLY A 29 -1.79 6.20 0.21
C GLY A 29 -0.33 6.04 -0.20
N ASN A 30 0.27 7.05 -0.82
CA ASN A 30 1.67 7.04 -1.21
C ASN A 30 2.59 6.96 0.02
N LYS A 31 2.32 7.74 1.06
CA LYS A 31 3.08 7.69 2.33
C LYS A 31 3.01 6.31 2.98
N GLN A 32 1.85 5.65 2.94
CA GLN A 32 1.71 4.28 3.45
C GLN A 32 2.59 3.32 2.64
N ILE A 33 2.54 3.38 1.30
CA ILE A 33 3.35 2.51 0.44
C ILE A 33 4.85 2.75 0.66
N ASP A 34 5.28 4.00 0.82
CA ASP A 34 6.69 4.34 1.07
C ASP A 34 7.16 3.83 2.45
N ALA A 35 6.30 3.89 3.46
CA ALA A 35 6.60 3.36 4.78
C ALA A 35 6.77 1.83 4.80
N ALA A 36 6.23 1.10 3.82
CA ALA A 36 6.36 -0.36 3.75
C ALA A 36 7.83 -0.81 3.70
N GLN A 37 8.71 -0.05 3.04
CA GLN A 37 10.13 -0.39 2.95
C GLN A 37 10.80 -0.45 4.32
N PHE A 38 10.50 0.51 5.20
CA PHE A 38 11.05 0.55 6.56
C PHE A 38 10.67 -0.72 7.34
N PHE A 39 9.41 -1.15 7.27
CA PHE A 39 8.96 -2.35 7.97
C PHE A 39 9.49 -3.64 7.34
N ILE A 40 9.63 -3.70 6.01
CA ILE A 40 10.30 -4.82 5.33
C ILE A 40 11.70 -5.00 5.93
N ASP A 41 12.49 -3.93 6.01
CA ASP A 41 13.87 -4.00 6.50
C ASP A 41 13.91 -4.44 7.98
N GLN A 42 13.04 -3.88 8.84
CA GLN A 42 12.93 -4.30 10.24
C GLN A 42 12.53 -5.77 10.43
N ILE A 43 11.60 -6.26 9.62
CA ILE A 43 11.15 -7.66 9.66
C ILE A 43 12.29 -8.60 9.25
N LEU A 44 13.08 -8.22 8.25
CA LEU A 44 14.21 -9.02 7.78
C LEU A 44 15.36 -9.06 8.78
N ASP A 45 15.59 -7.97 9.51
CA ASP A 45 16.58 -7.89 10.58
C ASP A 45 16.14 -8.64 11.84
N ALA A 46 14.83 -8.73 12.09
CA ALA A 46 14.27 -9.49 13.20
C ALA A 46 14.26 -11.01 12.99
N ALA A 47 14.65 -11.49 11.80
CA ALA A 47 14.62 -12.91 11.49
C ALA A 47 15.67 -13.70 12.28
N CYS A 48 15.23 -14.75 12.98
CA CYS A 48 16.06 -15.48 13.93
C CYS A 48 17.00 -16.51 13.26
N ASP A 49 16.63 -17.00 12.09
CA ASP A 49 17.35 -18.03 11.35
C ASP A 49 16.98 -18.04 9.86
N LYS A 50 17.69 -18.85 9.07
CA LYS A 50 17.43 -19.01 7.62
C LYS A 50 16.00 -19.50 7.30
N PRO A 51 15.45 -20.53 7.99
CA PRO A 51 14.06 -20.97 7.77
C PRO A 51 13.00 -19.89 8.03
N SER A 52 13.08 -19.18 9.15
CA SER A 52 12.16 -18.10 9.51
C SER A 52 12.25 -16.94 8.53
N LYS A 53 13.47 -16.58 8.10
CA LYS A 53 13.68 -15.56 7.06
C LYS A 53 13.03 -15.96 5.74
N SER A 54 13.18 -17.21 5.30
CA SER A 54 12.52 -17.72 4.09
C SER A 54 10.99 -17.71 4.22
N ALA A 55 10.45 -18.11 5.37
CA ALA A 55 9.01 -18.11 5.63
C ALA A 55 8.41 -16.69 5.59
N VAL A 56 9.05 -15.72 6.27
CA VAL A 56 8.54 -14.35 6.30
C VAL A 56 8.66 -13.65 4.95
N LEU A 57 9.73 -13.91 4.18
CA LEU A 57 9.88 -13.41 2.82
C LEU A 57 8.74 -13.89 1.91
N LYS A 58 8.47 -15.21 1.89
CA LYS A 58 7.37 -15.77 1.09
C LYS A 58 6.02 -15.19 1.49
N HIS A 59 5.81 -14.98 2.79
CA HIS A 59 4.58 -14.39 3.31
C HIS A 59 4.42 -12.91 2.92
N MET A 60 5.49 -12.11 3.02
CA MET A 60 5.50 -10.72 2.54
C MET A 60 5.22 -10.64 1.04
N ILE A 61 5.91 -11.45 0.23
CA ILE A 61 5.73 -11.51 -1.23
C ILE A 61 4.26 -11.77 -1.55
N LYS A 62 3.64 -12.79 -0.94
CA LYS A 62 2.23 -13.11 -1.18
C LYS A 62 1.29 -11.94 -0.87
N ASN A 63 1.48 -11.25 0.27
CA ASN A 63 0.64 -10.10 0.60
C ASN A 63 0.84 -8.94 -0.39
N PHE A 64 2.07 -8.70 -0.86
CA PHE A 64 2.33 -7.70 -1.89
C PHE A 64 1.77 -8.10 -3.26
N GLU A 65 1.79 -9.38 -3.63
CA GLU A 65 1.16 -9.89 -4.86
C GLU A 65 -0.37 -9.71 -4.81
N ASP A 66 -0.99 -10.02 -3.68
CA ASP A 66 -2.44 -9.82 -3.46
C ASP A 66 -2.81 -8.33 -3.51
N LEU A 67 -1.97 -7.45 -2.93
CA LEU A 67 -2.13 -6.01 -3.04
C LEU A 67 -1.95 -5.53 -4.49
N LEU A 68 -0.96 -6.04 -5.22
CA LEU A 68 -0.74 -5.71 -6.63
C LEU A 68 -1.93 -6.13 -7.50
N PHE A 69 -2.52 -7.30 -7.22
CA PHE A 69 -3.74 -7.76 -7.88
C PHE A 69 -4.90 -6.79 -7.63
N ARG A 70 -5.08 -6.33 -6.38
CA ARG A 70 -6.07 -5.29 -6.08
C ARG A 70 -5.78 -3.99 -6.83
N LEU A 71 -4.55 -3.51 -6.88
CA LEU A 71 -4.22 -2.28 -7.61
C LEU A 71 -4.62 -2.33 -9.09
N GLY A 72 -4.66 -3.52 -9.71
CA GLY A 72 -5.19 -3.71 -11.05
C GLY A 72 -6.71 -3.59 -11.17
N LYS A 73 -7.45 -3.80 -10.08
CA LYS A 73 -8.92 -3.73 -9.98
C LYS A 73 -9.36 -3.15 -8.61
N PRO A 74 -9.02 -1.88 -8.33
CA PRO A 74 -9.00 -1.35 -6.96
C PRO A 74 -10.38 -1.30 -6.29
N CYS A 75 -11.44 -1.14 -7.09
CA CYS A 75 -12.82 -0.97 -6.61
C CYS A 75 -13.68 -2.24 -6.70
N VAL A 76 -13.08 -3.37 -7.10
CA VAL A 76 -13.79 -4.66 -7.27
C VAL A 76 -13.39 -5.65 -6.19
N PHE A 77 -12.13 -5.57 -5.73
CA PHE A 77 -11.58 -6.53 -4.78
C PHE A 77 -11.13 -5.83 -3.50
N THR A 78 -11.47 -6.43 -2.37
CA THR A 78 -10.87 -6.10 -1.08
C THR A 78 -9.62 -6.95 -0.91
N PHE A 79 -8.48 -6.29 -0.66
CA PHE A 79 -7.26 -6.95 -0.23
C PHE A 79 -7.37 -7.23 1.26
N THR A 80 -7.24 -8.50 1.63
CA THR A 80 -7.27 -8.93 3.03
C THR A 80 -5.85 -9.37 3.41
N PRO A 81 -5.03 -8.49 4.01
CA PRO A 81 -3.71 -8.89 4.47
C PRO A 81 -3.83 -10.03 5.46
N THR A 82 -2.78 -10.85 5.53
CA THR A 82 -2.72 -12.00 6.43
C THR A 82 -1.64 -11.77 7.49
N HIS A 83 -1.96 -12.11 8.74
CA HIS A 83 -0.96 -12.10 9.81
C HIS A 83 0.12 -13.15 9.57
N PHE A 84 1.32 -12.87 10.06
CA PHE A 84 2.39 -13.84 10.13
C PHE A 84 2.55 -14.34 11.57
N GLN A 85 2.66 -15.65 11.73
CA GLN A 85 2.94 -16.28 13.02
C GLN A 85 4.04 -17.32 12.84
N TYR A 86 5.11 -17.19 13.64
CA TYR A 86 6.22 -18.12 13.64
C TYR A 86 6.67 -18.39 15.08
N PRO A 87 6.26 -19.52 15.69
CA PRO A 87 6.40 -19.75 17.13
C PRO A 87 7.82 -19.67 17.68
N SER A 88 8.82 -19.99 16.86
CA SER A 88 10.23 -19.99 17.24
C SER A 88 10.94 -18.64 17.04
N CYS A 89 10.24 -17.60 16.56
CA CYS A 89 10.83 -16.28 16.35
C CYS A 89 9.83 -15.15 16.65
N LEU A 90 9.63 -14.90 17.95
CA LEU A 90 8.75 -13.83 18.45
C LEU A 90 9.06 -12.43 17.91
N PRO A 91 10.33 -12.01 17.73
CA PRO A 91 10.63 -10.67 17.19
C PRO A 91 9.98 -10.40 15.83
N ILE A 92 10.01 -11.37 14.89
CA ILE A 92 9.37 -11.23 13.59
C ILE A 92 7.88 -10.97 13.75
N GLN A 93 7.20 -11.70 14.64
CA GLN A 93 5.76 -11.56 14.84
C GLN A 93 5.38 -10.13 15.23
N TRP A 94 6.18 -9.49 16.09
CA TRP A 94 5.90 -8.13 16.56
C TRP A 94 6.13 -7.11 15.44
N GLN A 95 7.23 -7.25 14.70
CA GLN A 95 7.52 -6.35 13.57
C GLN A 95 6.49 -6.49 12.44
N PHE A 96 5.98 -7.71 12.23
CA PHE A 96 4.99 -7.96 11.18
C PHE A 96 3.63 -7.31 11.48
N SER A 97 3.25 -7.16 12.74
CA SER A 97 2.00 -6.47 13.11
C SER A 97 1.93 -5.05 12.54
N SER A 98 3.05 -4.31 12.57
CA SER A 98 3.10 -2.95 12.00
C SER A 98 2.97 -2.95 10.48
N LEU A 99 3.58 -3.91 9.78
CA LEU A 99 3.37 -4.06 8.33
C LEU A 99 1.92 -4.44 7.99
N TYR A 100 1.28 -5.27 8.83
CA TYR A 100 -0.14 -5.62 8.68
C TYR A 100 -1.06 -4.39 8.83
N GLU A 101 -0.80 -3.53 9.81
CA GLU A 101 -1.55 -2.28 10.00
C GLU A 101 -1.39 -1.36 8.78
N LEU A 102 -0.17 -1.25 8.26
CA LEU A 102 0.12 -0.49 7.05
C LEU A 102 -0.64 -1.04 5.83
N PHE A 103 -0.70 -2.36 5.65
CA PHE A 103 -1.52 -2.97 4.61
C PHE A 103 -3.00 -2.65 4.74
N THR A 104 -3.52 -2.61 5.97
CA THR A 104 -4.90 -2.21 6.26
C THR A 104 -5.12 -0.72 5.96
N GLY A 105 -4.12 0.14 6.24
CA GLY A 105 -4.12 1.54 5.84
C GLY A 105 -4.17 1.73 4.33
N ILE A 106 -3.34 1.02 3.56
CA ILE A 106 -3.38 1.05 2.09
C ILE A 106 -4.75 0.61 1.59
N ASN A 107 -5.33 -0.46 2.15
CA ASN A 107 -6.67 -0.92 1.82
C ASN A 107 -7.70 0.20 2.01
N TRP A 108 -7.67 0.88 3.15
CA TRP A 108 -8.56 2.02 3.44
C TRP A 108 -8.41 3.14 2.41
N GLU A 109 -7.18 3.56 2.08
CA GLU A 109 -6.98 4.64 1.11
C GLU A 109 -7.46 4.26 -0.29
N LEU A 110 -7.28 3.00 -0.71
CA LEU A 110 -7.82 2.51 -1.98
C LEU A 110 -9.36 2.54 -2.01
N ASP A 111 -10.01 2.19 -0.89
CA ASP A 111 -11.46 2.30 -0.77
C ASP A 111 -11.93 3.77 -0.84
N GLN A 112 -11.18 4.69 -0.23
CA GLN A 112 -11.47 6.12 -0.34
C GLN A 112 -11.32 6.63 -1.78
N LEU A 113 -10.29 6.22 -2.51
CA LEU A 113 -10.15 6.58 -3.92
C LEU A 113 -11.35 6.07 -4.74
N CYS A 114 -11.80 4.84 -4.49
CA CYS A 114 -12.95 4.26 -5.18
C CYS A 114 -14.27 4.98 -4.86
N LEU A 115 -14.52 5.29 -3.59
CA LEU A 115 -15.73 6.02 -3.17
C LEU A 115 -15.79 7.42 -3.77
N ASN A 116 -14.65 8.09 -3.89
CA ASN A 116 -14.54 9.44 -4.44
C ASN A 116 -14.28 9.46 -5.96
N GLN A 117 -14.34 8.30 -6.63
CA GLN A 117 -14.10 8.15 -8.08
C GLN A 117 -12.74 8.72 -8.54
N CYS A 118 -11.75 8.67 -7.66
CA CYS A 118 -10.39 9.10 -7.95
C CYS A 118 -9.64 8.01 -8.74
N SER A 119 -8.67 8.43 -9.55
CA SER A 119 -7.72 7.49 -10.15
C SER A 119 -6.77 6.92 -9.09
N VAL A 120 -6.38 5.67 -9.26
CA VAL A 120 -5.27 5.09 -8.50
C VAL A 120 -3.96 5.40 -9.23
N PRO A 121 -2.96 6.02 -8.57
CA PRO A 121 -1.68 6.30 -9.20
C PRO A 121 -0.95 5.03 -9.65
N ASN A 122 -0.43 5.03 -10.89
CA ASN A 122 0.35 3.91 -11.42
C ASN A 122 1.61 3.63 -10.59
N GLU A 123 2.18 4.68 -9.99
CA GLU A 123 3.36 4.59 -9.12
C GLU A 123 3.18 3.61 -7.97
N TYR A 124 1.96 3.43 -7.47
CA TYR A 124 1.67 2.44 -6.42
C TYR A 124 2.07 1.05 -6.89
N ALA A 125 1.60 0.64 -8.07
CA ALA A 125 1.90 -0.68 -8.61
C ALA A 125 3.40 -0.87 -8.87
N ASP A 126 4.09 0.19 -9.32
CA ASP A 126 5.52 0.12 -9.59
C ASP A 126 6.34 -0.02 -8.29
N LYS A 127 5.97 0.69 -7.22
CA LYS A 127 6.57 0.52 -5.88
C LYS A 127 6.35 -0.89 -5.34
N ILE A 128 5.12 -1.40 -5.41
CA ILE A 128 4.81 -2.76 -4.94
C ILE A 128 5.59 -3.81 -5.73
N LYS A 129 5.70 -3.69 -7.07
CA LYS A 129 6.57 -4.58 -7.87
C LYS A 129 8.03 -4.50 -7.45
N ASN A 130 8.54 -3.31 -7.15
CA ASN A 130 9.92 -3.14 -6.68
C ASN A 130 10.15 -3.85 -5.34
N TYR A 131 9.18 -3.78 -4.41
CA TYR A 131 9.25 -4.54 -3.16
C TYR A 131 9.23 -6.05 -3.39
N ILE A 132 8.33 -6.55 -4.24
CA ILE A 132 8.28 -7.98 -4.61
C ILE A 132 9.63 -8.42 -5.19
N ASN A 133 10.21 -7.68 -6.13
CA ASN A 133 11.49 -8.00 -6.75
C ASN A 133 12.63 -8.02 -5.73
N LYS A 134 12.70 -7.03 -4.83
CA LYS A 134 13.68 -7.00 -3.74
C LYS A 134 13.55 -8.23 -2.84
N LEU A 135 12.33 -8.59 -2.45
CA LEU A 135 12.08 -9.75 -1.58
C LEU A 135 12.43 -11.07 -2.28
N LEU A 136 12.11 -11.21 -3.56
CA LEU A 136 12.47 -12.37 -4.38
C LEU A 136 13.99 -12.51 -4.52
N ASP A 137 14.71 -11.41 -4.75
CA ASP A 137 16.17 -11.42 -4.83
C ASP A 137 16.80 -11.90 -3.51
N ILE A 138 16.33 -11.38 -2.38
CA ILE A 138 16.80 -11.84 -1.05
C ILE A 138 16.47 -13.32 -0.85
N LEU A 139 15.28 -13.77 -1.25
CA LEU A 139 14.85 -15.16 -1.11
C LEU A 139 15.69 -16.13 -1.97
N ASN A 140 16.08 -15.72 -3.17
CA ASN A 140 16.86 -16.54 -4.10
C ASN A 140 18.34 -16.64 -3.69
N ASN A 141 18.85 -15.66 -2.95
CA ASN A 141 20.25 -15.59 -2.48
C ASN A 141 20.42 -15.99 -1.01
N LEU A 142 19.42 -16.65 -0.43
CA LEU A 142 19.35 -17.03 0.99
C LEU A 142 20.06 -18.35 1.27
#